data_AF-A0A1V5NIP5-F1
#
_entry.id   AF-A0A1V5NIP5-F1
#
_cell.length_a   1.000
_cell.length_b   1.000
_cell.length_c   1.000
_cell.angle_alpha   90.00
_cell.angle_beta   90.00
_cell.angle_gamma   90.00
#
_symmetry.space_group_name_H-M   'P 1'
#
loop_
_entity.id
_entity.type
_entity.pdbx_description
1 polymer ?
#
loop_
_entity_poly.entity_id
_entity_poly.type
_entity_poly.pdbx_seq_one_letter_code
_entity_poly.pdbx_strand_id
1 'polypeptide(L)'
;MKRFPAWARGVTFIEIMIAAFILAAALLPVLSTIQYGSKSTVKVNNYSKAMRLALGLVEECKFVPMKTIIKDYQGLADNTWEVLNENYYPKTKESLAEFASQLKDLTWEGKLKVRKGRVRPNEPETIREVWIQVDARWTEGDKTGVRQVRISNAIYNTESD
;
A
#
# COMPACT_ATOMS: atom_id res chain seq x y z
N MET A 1 -31.48 -75.89 -8.75
CA MET A 1 -30.60 -74.86 -9.34
C MET A 1 -31.27 -73.50 -9.25
N LYS A 2 -30.85 -72.63 -8.34
CA LYS A 2 -31.12 -71.18 -8.35
C LYS A 2 -29.88 -70.47 -7.79
N ARG A 3 -29.08 -69.88 -8.68
CA ARG A 3 -27.95 -69.00 -8.33
C ARG A 3 -28.53 -67.64 -7.96
N PHE A 4 -28.40 -67.23 -6.70
CA PHE A 4 -28.70 -65.87 -6.28
C PHE A 4 -27.50 -64.96 -6.60
N PRO A 5 -27.72 -63.73 -7.11
CA PRO A 5 -26.64 -62.82 -7.52
C PRO A 5 -25.89 -62.27 -6.31
N ALA A 6 -24.56 -62.29 -6.38
CA ALA A 6 -23.62 -61.88 -5.33
C ALA A 6 -23.47 -60.35 -5.21
N TRP A 7 -24.58 -59.60 -5.23
CA TRP A 7 -24.57 -58.13 -5.34
C TRP A 7 -25.16 -57.40 -4.12
N ALA A 8 -25.13 -58.04 -2.95
CA ALA A 8 -25.44 -57.39 -1.68
C ALA A 8 -24.37 -57.74 -0.63
N ARG A 9 -23.11 -57.42 -0.91
CA ARG A 9 -22.10 -57.30 0.16
C ARG A 9 -22.29 -55.92 0.76
N GLY A 10 -22.85 -55.86 1.96
CA GLY A 10 -23.05 -54.61 2.69
C GLY A 10 -21.72 -53.86 2.81
N VAL A 11 -21.77 -52.55 2.59
CA VAL A 11 -20.61 -51.67 2.73
C VAL A 11 -20.07 -51.83 4.14
N THR A 12 -18.83 -52.32 4.25
CA THR A 12 -18.21 -52.54 5.56
C THR A 12 -17.80 -51.20 6.17
N PHE A 13 -17.84 -51.08 7.49
CA PHE A 13 -17.44 -49.84 8.19
C PHE A 13 -16.03 -49.37 7.79
N ILE A 14 -15.14 -50.32 7.49
CA ILE A 14 -13.78 -50.06 7.00
C ILE A 14 -13.80 -49.38 5.63
N GLU A 15 -14.64 -49.82 4.69
CA GLU A 15 -14.78 -49.17 3.37
C GLU A 15 -15.32 -47.74 3.51
N ILE A 16 -16.24 -47.49 4.44
CA ILE A 16 -16.75 -46.14 4.73
C ILE A 16 -15.63 -45.25 5.27
N MET A 17 -14.81 -45.75 6.20
CA MET A 17 -13.67 -45.00 6.74
C MET A 17 -12.59 -44.72 5.68
N ILE A 18 -12.29 -45.68 4.82
CA ILE A 18 -11.33 -45.50 3.71
C ILE A 18 -11.88 -44.50 2.71
N ALA A 19 -13.16 -44.59 2.34
CA ALA A 19 -13.80 -43.64 1.44
C ALA A 19 -13.81 -42.22 2.02
N ALA A 20 -14.10 -42.06 3.32
CA ALA A 20 -14.04 -40.77 4.00
C ALA A 20 -12.61 -40.20 4.04
N PHE A 21 -11.60 -41.05 4.26
CA PHE A 21 -10.20 -40.65 4.25
C PHE A 21 -9.72 -40.21 2.86
N ILE A 22 -10.09 -40.94 1.80
CA ILE A 22 -9.78 -40.57 0.41
C ILE A 22 -10.46 -39.25 0.05
N LEU A 23 -11.73 -39.05 0.44
CA LEU A 23 -12.45 -37.79 0.25
C LEU A 23 -11.76 -36.62 0.97
N ALA A 24 -11.37 -36.81 2.23
CA ALA A 24 -10.65 -35.79 2.99
C ALA A 24 -9.30 -35.45 2.36
N ALA A 25 -8.53 -36.45 1.92
CA ALA A 25 -7.25 -36.25 1.24
C ALA A 25 -7.42 -35.53 -0.11
N ALA A 26 -8.49 -35.84 -0.85
CA ALA A 26 -8.83 -35.18 -2.12
C ALA A 26 -9.28 -33.72 -1.93
N LEU A 27 -9.78 -33.34 -0.76
CA LEU A 27 -10.20 -31.97 -0.42
C LEU A 27 -9.03 -31.05 -0.06
N LEU A 28 -7.90 -31.58 0.42
CA LEU A 28 -6.71 -30.80 0.77
C LEU A 28 -6.22 -29.84 -0.35
N PRO A 29 -6.05 -30.28 -1.62
CA PRO A 29 -5.64 -29.38 -2.69
C PRO A 29 -6.66 -28.28 -2.98
N VAL A 30 -7.97 -28.56 -2.85
CA VAL A 30 -9.03 -27.55 -3.03
C VAL A 30 -8.97 -26.50 -1.92
N LEU A 31 -8.78 -26.91 -0.67
CA LEU A 31 -8.61 -25.98 0.45
C LEU A 31 -7.37 -25.10 0.28
N SER A 32 -6.25 -25.66 -0.21
CA SER A 32 -5.04 -24.89 -0.47
C SER A 32 -5.25 -23.81 -1.53
N THR A 33 -5.93 -24.13 -2.64
CA THR A 33 -6.17 -23.18 -3.74
C THR A 33 -7.09 -22.03 -3.33
N ILE A 34 -8.12 -22.29 -2.53
CA ILE A 34 -9.00 -21.25 -1.96
C ILE A 34 -8.21 -20.31 -1.05
N GLN A 35 -7.35 -20.85 -0.17
CA GLN A 35 -6.51 -20.05 0.71
C GLN A 35 -5.49 -19.18 -0.06
N TYR A 36 -4.87 -19.72 -1.12
CA TYR A 36 -3.97 -18.96 -1.98
C TYR A 36 -4.68 -17.83 -2.72
N GLY A 37 -5.89 -18.08 -3.26
CA GLY A 37 -6.71 -17.06 -3.91
C GLY A 37 -7.05 -15.90 -2.98
N SER A 38 -7.56 -16.21 -1.78
CA SER A 38 -7.89 -15.20 -0.76
C SER A 38 -6.68 -14.35 -0.35
N LYS A 39 -5.53 -14.99 -0.09
CA LYS A 39 -4.28 -14.27 0.25
C LYS A 39 -3.83 -13.36 -0.88
N SER A 40 -3.92 -13.79 -2.14
CA SER A 40 -3.55 -12.98 -3.30
C SER A 40 -4.43 -11.73 -3.44
N THR A 41 -5.76 -11.90 -3.30
CA THR A 41 -6.71 -10.77 -3.35
C THR A 41 -6.46 -9.73 -2.27
N VAL A 42 -6.14 -10.15 -1.04
CA VAL A 42 -5.83 -9.23 0.07
C VAL A 42 -4.55 -8.43 -0.22
N LYS A 43 -3.51 -9.06 -0.77
CA LYS A 43 -2.25 -8.39 -1.14
C LYS A 43 -2.47 -7.30 -2.19
N VAL A 44 -3.20 -7.62 -3.26
CA VAL A 44 -3.54 -6.67 -4.33
C VAL A 44 -4.39 -5.52 -3.78
N ASN A 45 -5.36 -5.82 -2.91
CA ASN A 45 -6.19 -4.79 -2.28
C ASN A 45 -5.38 -3.84 -1.40
N ASN A 46 -4.45 -4.36 -0.59
CA ASN A 46 -3.59 -3.55 0.27
C ASN A 46 -2.68 -2.62 -0.55
N TYR A 47 -2.07 -3.16 -1.61
CA TYR A 47 -1.25 -2.37 -2.53
C TYR A 47 -2.07 -1.25 -3.21
N SER A 48 -3.26 -1.59 -3.72
CA SER A 48 -4.22 -0.65 -4.31
C SER A 48 -4.58 0.49 -3.34
N LYS A 49 -4.94 0.15 -2.09
CA LYS A 49 -5.27 1.13 -1.05
C LYS A 49 -4.08 2.02 -0.72
N ALA A 50 -2.89 1.45 -0.53
CA ALA A 50 -1.67 2.21 -0.28
C ALA A 50 -1.36 3.17 -1.44
N MET A 51 -1.46 2.72 -2.69
CA MET A 51 -1.26 3.57 -3.86
C MET A 51 -2.26 4.73 -3.91
N ARG A 52 -3.55 4.46 -3.65
CA ARG A 52 -4.59 5.51 -3.63
C ARG A 52 -4.36 6.55 -2.55
N LEU A 53 -3.96 6.14 -1.35
CA LEU A 53 -3.65 7.06 -0.25
C LEU A 53 -2.40 7.89 -0.55
N ALA A 54 -1.36 7.28 -1.13
CA ALA A 54 -0.16 8.00 -1.54
C ALA A 54 -0.46 9.05 -2.64
N LEU A 55 -1.30 8.69 -3.62
CA LEU A 55 -1.79 9.62 -4.66
C LEU A 55 -2.62 10.76 -4.05
N GLY A 56 -3.60 10.43 -3.22
CA GLY A 56 -4.48 11.41 -2.56
C GLY A 56 -3.69 12.42 -1.73
N LEU A 57 -2.68 11.96 -0.99
CA LEU A 57 -1.80 12.84 -0.22
C LEU A 57 -1.05 13.83 -1.13
N VAL A 58 -0.44 13.32 -2.21
CA VAL A 58 0.28 14.15 -3.18
C VAL A 58 -0.67 15.15 -3.85
N GLU A 59 -1.87 14.74 -4.19
CA GLU A 59 -2.89 15.60 -4.79
C GLU A 59 -3.37 16.68 -3.83
N GLU A 60 -3.68 16.35 -2.57
CA GLU A 60 -4.04 17.34 -1.55
C GLU A 60 -2.93 18.38 -1.36
N CYS A 61 -1.68 17.95 -1.34
CA CYS A 61 -0.55 18.86 -1.22
C CYS A 61 -0.38 19.79 -2.43
N LYS A 62 -0.85 19.42 -3.62
CA LYS A 62 -0.85 20.32 -4.80
C LYS A 62 -1.84 21.47 -4.66
N PHE A 63 -2.90 21.29 -3.87
CA PHE A 63 -3.88 22.35 -3.62
C PHE A 63 -3.42 23.35 -2.56
N VAL A 64 -2.35 23.04 -1.81
CA VAL A 64 -1.77 23.98 -0.85
C VAL A 64 -1.12 25.14 -1.61
N PRO A 65 -1.48 26.40 -1.29
CA PRO A 65 -0.87 27.55 -1.94
C PRO A 65 0.65 27.54 -1.80
N MET A 66 1.36 27.70 -2.93
CA MET A 66 2.83 27.70 -2.94
C MET A 66 3.42 28.73 -1.97
N LYS A 67 2.77 29.89 -1.79
CA LYS A 67 3.17 30.92 -0.82
C LYS A 67 3.22 30.40 0.62
N THR A 68 2.29 29.52 1.00
CA THR A 68 2.27 28.88 2.31
C THR A 68 3.45 27.93 2.46
N ILE A 69 3.70 27.09 1.45
CA ILE A 69 4.84 26.16 1.44
C ILE A 69 6.16 26.93 1.51
N ILE A 70 6.31 28.00 0.73
CA ILE A 70 7.51 28.84 0.75
C ILE A 70 7.75 29.43 2.14
N LYS A 71 6.69 29.92 2.80
CA LYS A 71 6.78 30.48 4.15
C LYS A 71 7.20 29.44 5.18
N ASP A 72 6.59 28.26 5.13
CA ASP A 72 6.85 27.18 6.10
C ASP A 72 8.25 26.57 5.93
N TYR A 73 8.80 26.56 4.71
CA TYR A 73 10.10 25.97 4.38
C TYR A 73 11.15 26.98 3.89
N GLN A 74 10.98 28.27 4.20
CA GLN A 74 11.89 29.32 3.72
C GLN A 74 13.34 29.09 4.19
N GLY A 75 13.49 28.61 5.43
CA GLY A 75 14.75 28.29 6.06
C GLY A 75 15.39 26.98 5.60
N LEU A 76 14.71 26.18 4.77
CA LEU A 76 15.22 24.87 4.35
C LEU A 76 16.44 25.02 3.45
N ALA A 77 17.47 24.20 3.66
CA ALA A 77 18.60 24.13 2.74
C ALA A 77 18.16 23.57 1.38
N ASP A 78 18.82 24.00 0.30
CA ASP A 78 18.54 23.49 -1.04
C ASP A 78 18.69 21.96 -1.09
N ASN A 79 17.80 21.30 -1.82
CA ASN A 79 17.83 19.86 -2.07
C ASN A 79 17.85 18.98 -0.80
N THR A 80 17.38 19.50 0.33
CA THR A 80 17.28 18.77 1.61
C THR A 80 15.89 18.20 1.81
N TRP A 81 15.80 16.92 2.21
CA TRP A 81 14.54 16.25 2.52
C TRP A 81 14.15 16.46 3.97
N GLU A 82 12.93 16.92 4.18
CA GLU A 82 12.35 17.21 5.48
C GLU A 82 10.96 16.61 5.61
N VAL A 83 10.50 16.48 6.86
CA VAL A 83 9.20 15.87 7.14
C VAL A 83 8.09 16.77 6.61
N LEU A 84 7.18 16.19 5.84
CA LEU A 84 6.05 16.92 5.28
C LEU A 84 5.08 17.32 6.40
N ASN A 85 4.68 18.60 6.40
CA ASN A 85 3.70 19.14 7.34
C ASN A 85 2.35 18.42 7.18
N GLU A 86 1.88 17.80 8.26
CA GLU A 86 0.64 17.01 8.29
C GLU A 86 -0.62 17.85 7.97
N ASN A 87 -0.57 19.16 8.16
CA ASN A 87 -1.68 20.06 7.86
C ASN A 87 -1.96 20.20 6.36
N TYR A 88 -1.06 19.72 5.49
CA TYR A 88 -1.23 19.80 4.04
C TYR A 88 -2.14 18.70 3.46
N TYR A 89 -2.45 17.66 4.25
CA TYR A 89 -3.25 16.52 3.80
C TYR A 89 -4.26 16.03 4.86
N PRO A 90 -5.13 16.91 5.39
CA PRO A 90 -6.00 16.56 6.52
C PRO A 90 -6.96 15.40 6.22
N LYS A 91 -7.48 15.29 4.99
CA LYS A 91 -8.43 14.22 4.64
C LYS A 91 -7.71 12.89 4.50
N THR A 92 -6.58 12.87 3.78
CA THR A 92 -5.77 11.66 3.64
C THR A 92 -5.18 11.21 4.97
N LYS A 93 -4.90 12.12 5.92
CA LYS A 93 -4.43 11.77 7.27
C LYS A 93 -5.41 10.88 8.03
N GLU A 94 -6.70 11.18 7.99
CA GLU A 94 -7.74 10.36 8.62
C GLU A 94 -7.79 8.96 7.99
N SER A 95 -7.80 8.90 6.66
CA SER A 95 -7.81 7.64 5.92
C SER A 95 -6.53 6.81 6.12
N LEU A 96 -5.39 7.46 6.33
CA LEU A 96 -4.12 6.81 6.69
C LEU A 96 -4.18 6.18 8.08
N ALA A 97 -4.77 6.88 9.06
CA ALA A 97 -4.93 6.35 10.41
C ALA A 97 -5.84 5.11 10.42
N GLU A 98 -6.94 5.14 9.66
CA GLU A 98 -7.81 3.97 9.47
C GLU A 98 -7.05 2.81 8.81
N PHE A 99 -6.26 3.08 7.77
CA PHE A 99 -5.51 2.03 7.07
C PHE A 99 -4.38 1.45 7.92
N ALA A 100 -3.72 2.27 8.74
CA ALA A 100 -2.74 1.82 9.72
C ALA A 100 -3.37 0.93 10.81
N SER A 101 -4.63 1.17 11.19
CA SER A 101 -5.35 0.27 12.11
C SER A 101 -5.61 -1.12 11.49
N GLN A 102 -5.75 -1.20 10.17
CA GLN A 102 -5.96 -2.45 9.42
C GLN A 102 -4.65 -3.21 9.17
N LEU A 103 -3.53 -2.50 9.01
CA LEU A 103 -2.20 -3.05 8.75
C LEU A 103 -1.22 -2.61 9.85
N LYS A 104 -1.09 -3.43 10.90
CA LYS A 104 -0.28 -3.11 12.09
C LYS A 104 1.20 -2.78 11.79
N ASP A 105 1.77 -3.34 10.73
CA ASP A 105 3.18 -3.15 10.35
C ASP A 105 3.35 -2.07 9.25
N LEU A 106 2.33 -1.25 9.03
CA LEU A 106 2.37 -0.19 8.04
C LEU A 106 3.11 1.04 8.58
N THR A 107 4.21 1.38 7.91
CA THR A 107 4.96 2.62 8.12
C THR A 107 4.72 3.57 6.96
N TRP A 108 4.43 4.83 7.27
CA TRP A 108 4.26 5.91 6.30
C TRP A 108 5.21 7.05 6.60
N GLU A 109 5.78 7.62 5.54
CA GLU A 109 6.64 8.79 5.63
C GLU A 109 6.36 9.72 4.44
N GLY A 110 5.86 10.92 4.75
CA GLY A 110 5.77 12.03 3.81
C GLY A 110 7.02 12.90 3.93
N LYS A 111 7.70 13.14 2.81
CA LYS A 111 8.88 14.00 2.73
C LYS A 111 8.68 15.11 1.72
N LEU A 112 9.26 16.26 2.03
CA LEU A 112 9.31 17.42 1.16
C LEU A 112 10.76 17.83 0.94
N LYS A 113 11.07 18.23 -0.29
CA LYS A 113 12.36 18.79 -0.67
C LYS A 113 12.15 20.01 -1.53
N VAL A 114 12.79 21.11 -1.16
CA VAL A 114 12.75 22.34 -1.97
C VAL A 114 13.94 22.41 -2.90
N ARG A 115 13.75 22.96 -4.10
CA ARG A 115 14.82 23.38 -4.99
C ARG A 115 14.82 24.89 -5.08
N LYS A 116 15.93 25.49 -4.68
CA LYS A 116 16.16 26.93 -4.75
C LYS A 116 16.88 27.29 -6.04
N GLY A 117 16.57 28.44 -6.59
CA GLY A 117 17.25 28.96 -7.76
C GLY A 117 17.13 30.48 -7.83
N ARG A 118 17.94 31.08 -8.69
CA ARG A 118 17.89 32.53 -8.95
C ARG A 118 17.11 32.79 -10.21
N VAL A 119 16.12 33.68 -10.13
CA VAL A 119 15.39 34.17 -11.30
C VAL A 119 16.29 35.07 -12.15
N ARG A 120 17.08 35.92 -11.49
CA ARG A 120 18.11 36.75 -12.14
C ARG A 120 19.43 36.70 -11.36
N PRO A 121 20.59 36.97 -11.99
CA PRO A 121 21.90 36.89 -11.34
C PRO A 121 22.02 37.73 -10.05
N ASN A 122 21.24 38.82 -9.95
CA ASN A 122 21.27 39.78 -8.85
C ASN A 122 20.11 39.63 -7.85
N GLU A 123 19.25 38.61 -8.00
CA GLU A 123 18.11 38.39 -7.10
C GLU A 123 18.40 37.31 -6.06
N PRO A 124 17.79 37.39 -4.87
CA PRO A 124 17.91 36.36 -3.85
C PRO A 124 17.36 35.02 -4.36
N GLU A 125 17.92 33.92 -3.85
CA GLU A 125 17.45 32.59 -4.20
C GLU A 125 16.02 32.37 -3.69
N THR A 126 15.12 32.05 -4.61
CA THR A 126 13.73 31.72 -4.33
C THR A 126 13.50 30.24 -4.54
N ILE A 127 12.48 29.69 -3.87
CA ILE A 127 12.08 28.31 -4.08
C ILE A 127 11.38 28.22 -5.44
N ARG A 128 11.97 27.45 -6.35
CA ARG A 128 11.48 27.20 -7.71
C ARG A 128 10.63 25.96 -7.81
N GLU A 129 11.03 24.91 -7.10
CA GLU A 129 10.35 23.63 -7.15
C GLU A 129 10.20 23.06 -5.75
N VAL A 130 9.08 22.39 -5.52
CA VAL A 130 8.82 21.64 -4.31
C VAL A 130 8.56 20.19 -4.70
N TRP A 131 9.44 19.31 -4.27
CA TRP A 131 9.32 17.87 -4.46
C TRP A 131 8.65 17.27 -3.24
N ILE A 132 7.52 16.59 -3.46
CA ILE A 132 6.81 15.84 -2.43
C ILE A 132 7.00 14.38 -2.73
N GLN A 133 7.45 13.61 -1.75
CA GLN A 133 7.62 12.18 -1.84
C GLN A 133 6.86 11.52 -0.70
N VAL A 134 6.10 10.48 -1.03
CA VAL A 134 5.40 9.66 -0.05
C VAL A 134 5.93 8.24 -0.15
N ASP A 135 6.34 7.68 0.97
CA ASP A 135 6.85 6.32 1.11
C ASP A 135 5.94 5.55 2.07
N ALA A 136 5.32 4.49 1.58
CA ALA A 136 4.51 3.56 2.36
C ALA A 136 5.18 2.21 2.33
N ARG A 137 5.51 1.66 3.50
CA ARG A 137 6.11 0.32 3.62
C ARG A 137 5.32 -0.51 4.60
N TRP A 138 5.07 -1.76 4.22
CA TRP A 138 4.45 -2.73 5.11
C TRP A 138 5.00 -4.10 4.83
N THR A 139 4.69 -5.01 5.74
CA THR A 139 5.16 -6.38 5.66
C THR A 139 3.98 -7.31 5.32
N GLU A 140 4.16 -8.19 4.33
CA GLU A 140 3.17 -9.21 3.98
C GLU A 140 3.52 -10.59 4.54
N GLY A 141 2.57 -11.25 5.20
CA GLY A 141 2.71 -12.66 5.63
C GLY A 141 3.79 -12.87 6.70
N ASP A 142 4.63 -13.89 6.52
CA ASP A 142 5.65 -14.36 7.50
C ASP A 142 6.89 -13.44 7.59
N LYS A 143 6.71 -12.14 7.42
CA LYS A 143 7.74 -11.12 7.56
C LYS A 143 8.91 -11.13 6.58
N THR A 144 8.82 -11.92 5.51
CA THR A 144 9.87 -12.04 4.49
C THR A 144 9.67 -11.13 3.28
N GLY A 145 8.44 -10.65 3.04
CA GLY A 145 8.12 -9.75 1.93
C GLY A 145 7.82 -8.33 2.39
N VAL A 146 8.83 -7.46 2.41
CA VAL A 146 8.60 -6.02 2.56
C VAL A 146 8.02 -5.48 1.26
N ARG A 147 6.84 -4.89 1.34
CA ARG A 147 6.20 -4.17 0.24
C ARG A 147 6.41 -2.68 0.44
N GLN A 148 6.55 -2.00 -0.70
CA GLN A 148 6.76 -0.57 -0.71
C GLN A 148 5.97 0.04 -1.85
N VAL A 149 5.31 1.15 -1.54
CA VAL A 149 4.78 2.09 -2.53
C VAL A 149 5.51 3.41 -2.31
N ARG A 150 6.13 3.92 -3.38
CA ARG A 150 6.76 5.22 -3.37
C ARG A 150 6.22 6.05 -4.51
N ILE A 151 5.71 7.23 -4.19
CA ILE A 151 5.23 8.20 -5.18
C ILE A 151 5.97 9.50 -4.92
N SER A 152 6.40 10.15 -5.99
CA SER A 152 7.02 11.47 -5.93
C SER A 152 6.41 12.38 -6.99
N ASN A 153 6.22 13.65 -6.64
CA ASN A 153 5.74 14.66 -7.57
C ASN A 153 6.42 15.99 -7.30
N ALA A 154 6.65 16.77 -8.36
CA ALA A 154 7.22 18.10 -8.29
C ALA A 154 6.12 19.14 -8.54
N ILE A 155 6.06 20.14 -7.68
CA ILE A 155 5.20 21.31 -7.80
C ILE A 155 6.11 22.48 -8.19
N TYR A 156 5.88 23.05 -9.36
CA TYR A 156 6.65 24.17 -9.87
C TYR A 156 6.04 25.49 -9.43
N ASN A 157 6.89 26.43 -9.02
CA ASN A 157 6.47 27.77 -8.69
C ASN A 157 6.42 28.62 -9.97
N THR A 158 5.22 28.81 -10.51
CA THR A 158 4.98 29.61 -11.71
C THR A 158 5.30 31.10 -11.54
N GLU A 159 5.46 31.59 -10.30
CA GLU A 159 5.89 32.97 -10.03
C GLU A 159 7.43 33.14 -10.07
N SER A 160 8.19 32.06 -10.27
CA SER A 160 9.67 32.04 -10.26
C SER A 160 10.34 31.66 -11.59
N ASP A 161 9.54 31.48 -12.63
CA ASP A 161 9.94 31.40 -14.04
C ASP A 161 9.84 32.79 -14.69
#